data_AF-A0A7U9SSU3-F1
#
_entry.id   AF-A0A7U9SSU3-F1
#
_cell.length_a   1.000
_cell.length_b   1.000
_cell.length_c   1.000
_cell.angle_alpha   90.00
_cell.angle_beta   90.00
_cell.angle_gamma   90.00
#
_symmetry.space_group_name_H-M   'P 1'
#
loop_
_entity.id
_entity.type
_entity.pdbx_description
1 polymer ?
#
loop_
_entity_poly.entity_id
_entity_poly.type
_entity_poly.pdbx_seq_one_letter_code
_entity_poly.pdbx_strand_id
1 'polypeptide(L)'
;MVSAGNAGDYGLCVVIEGEDGYQSRYAHCSSISVSAGQEVKRGDVIAAVGSTGNSTGPHLHLEVTHNGEYLDPYYYVAGGGDGYLPGGGTAGGPDFGEDPGAAMGDGSFEAMLEEAEKYLGYPYVWGGSSPSTSFDCSGYVSWVINHSGVGNVGRQTAQGLYNLCTPVSKENMQPGDLIFFTGTYSTANPVTHVGIYIGDGKMIHCGDPISYANINSQYWSGHFYSGGRLP
;
A
#
# COMPACT_ATOMS: atom_id res chain seq x y z
N MET A 1 -1.63 18.98 -15.03
CA MET A 1 -2.21 19.34 -16.35
C MET A 1 -2.98 18.15 -16.93
N VAL A 2 -4.00 18.40 -17.76
CA VAL A 2 -4.78 17.32 -18.42
C VAL A 2 -4.16 16.89 -19.75
N SER A 3 -4.07 15.59 -19.99
CA SER A 3 -4.00 15.00 -21.33
C SER A 3 -5.30 14.28 -21.65
N ALA A 4 -5.85 14.47 -22.85
CA ALA A 4 -7.17 13.97 -23.21
C ALA A 4 -7.23 13.56 -24.69
N GLY A 5 -7.69 12.34 -24.98
CA GLY A 5 -7.85 11.87 -26.35
C GLY A 5 -7.94 10.36 -26.48
N ASN A 6 -7.88 9.86 -27.72
CA ASN A 6 -7.78 8.42 -27.99
C ASN A 6 -6.33 7.96 -27.75
N ALA A 7 -6.15 6.96 -26.88
CA ALA A 7 -4.87 6.42 -26.43
C ALA A 7 -4.70 4.93 -26.77
N GLY A 8 -5.13 4.52 -27.98
CA GLY A 8 -4.96 3.16 -28.48
C GLY A 8 -5.82 2.15 -27.74
N ASP A 9 -5.20 1.14 -27.12
CA ASP A 9 -5.91 0.10 -26.38
C ASP A 9 -6.71 0.65 -25.19
N TYR A 10 -6.28 1.78 -24.61
CA TYR A 10 -7.03 2.49 -23.57
C TYR A 10 -8.29 3.19 -24.09
N GLY A 11 -8.51 3.26 -25.39
CA GLY A 11 -9.65 3.96 -25.97
C GLY A 11 -9.60 5.47 -25.68
N LEU A 12 -10.76 6.08 -25.46
CA LEU A 12 -10.83 7.46 -25.00
C LEU A 12 -10.36 7.54 -23.55
N CYS A 13 -9.39 8.42 -23.31
CA CYS A 13 -8.63 8.48 -22.08
C CYS A 13 -8.44 9.92 -21.62
N VAL A 14 -8.50 10.12 -20.31
CA VAL A 14 -8.10 11.35 -19.63
C VAL A 14 -7.00 11.01 -18.63
N VAL A 15 -5.88 11.73 -18.69
CA VAL A 15 -4.81 11.67 -17.69
C VAL A 15 -4.74 13.03 -17.01
N ILE A 16 -4.76 13.03 -15.68
CA ILE A 16 -4.55 14.23 -14.87
C ILE A 16 -3.21 14.07 -14.16
N GLU A 17 -2.29 14.99 -14.44
CA GLU A 17 -0.97 15.04 -13.81
C GLU A 17 -0.94 16.13 -12.73
N GLY A 18 -0.50 15.79 -11.52
CA GLY A 18 -0.20 16.73 -10.44
C GLY A 18 1.21 17.32 -10.56
N GLU A 19 1.50 18.38 -9.79
CA GLU A 19 2.81 19.05 -9.77
C GLU A 19 3.90 18.26 -9.02
N ASP A 20 3.48 17.27 -8.23
CA ASP A 20 4.27 16.44 -7.34
C ASP A 20 4.65 15.08 -7.96
N GLY A 21 4.34 14.86 -9.24
CA GLY A 21 4.67 13.64 -9.98
C GLY A 21 3.61 12.53 -9.91
N TYR A 22 2.48 12.77 -9.24
CA TYR A 22 1.32 11.87 -9.33
C TYR A 22 0.57 12.03 -10.65
N GLN A 23 0.07 10.91 -11.18
CA GLN A 23 -0.85 10.91 -12.31
C GLN A 23 -2.03 9.98 -12.04
N SER A 24 -3.23 10.41 -12.45
CA SER A 24 -4.40 9.53 -12.51
C SER A 24 -4.87 9.37 -13.96
N ARG A 25 -5.07 8.13 -14.40
CA ARG A 25 -5.58 7.80 -15.74
C ARG A 25 -6.98 7.23 -15.64
N TYR A 26 -7.88 7.78 -16.44
CA TYR A 26 -9.25 7.32 -16.63
C TYR A 26 -9.40 6.85 -18.08
N ALA A 27 -9.53 5.53 -18.27
CA ALA A 27 -9.55 4.92 -19.61
C ALA A 27 -10.93 4.39 -20.02
N HIS A 28 -11.00 3.87 -21.23
CA HIS A 28 -12.18 3.27 -21.86
C HIS A 28 -13.41 4.18 -21.89
N CYS A 29 -13.25 5.49 -21.78
CA CYS A 29 -14.35 6.44 -21.65
C CYS A 29 -15.28 6.41 -22.88
N SER A 30 -16.57 6.70 -22.69
CA SER A 30 -17.54 6.85 -23.79
C SER A 30 -17.50 8.24 -24.41
N SER A 31 -17.16 9.25 -23.60
CA SER A 31 -16.92 10.62 -24.03
C SER A 31 -15.93 11.30 -23.10
N ILE A 32 -15.26 12.33 -23.62
CA ILE A 32 -14.35 13.19 -22.87
C ILE A 32 -14.98 14.58 -22.78
N SER A 33 -14.95 15.19 -21.59
CA SER A 33 -15.54 16.51 -21.31
C SER A 33 -14.49 17.62 -21.15
N VAL A 34 -13.21 17.28 -21.26
CA VAL A 34 -12.05 18.18 -21.08
C VAL A 34 -11.11 18.16 -22.28
N SER A 35 -10.28 19.19 -22.40
CA SER A 35 -9.26 19.28 -23.47
C SER A 35 -7.84 19.11 -22.95
N ALA A 36 -6.92 18.66 -23.80
CA ALA A 36 -5.51 18.60 -23.44
C ALA A 36 -4.98 20.00 -23.08
N GLY A 37 -4.18 20.08 -22.02
CA GLY A 37 -3.68 21.33 -21.43
C GLY A 37 -4.67 22.04 -20.50
N GLN A 38 -5.91 21.56 -20.37
CA GLN A 38 -6.88 22.14 -19.44
C GLN A 38 -6.46 21.90 -17.98
N GLU A 39 -6.68 22.89 -17.12
CA GLU A 39 -6.69 22.70 -15.67
C GLU A 39 -8.11 22.33 -15.22
N VAL A 40 -8.19 21.34 -14.36
CA VAL A 40 -9.45 20.85 -13.78
C VAL A 40 -9.35 20.93 -12.27
N LYS A 41 -10.49 21.15 -11.63
CA LYS A 41 -10.61 21.12 -10.17
C LYS A 41 -11.54 19.99 -9.76
N ARG A 42 -11.49 19.66 -8.47
CA ARG A 42 -12.42 18.71 -7.88
C ARG A 42 -13.87 19.10 -8.16
N GLY A 43 -14.67 18.09 -8.53
CA GLY A 43 -16.08 18.24 -8.88
C GLY A 43 -16.33 18.51 -10.36
N ASP A 44 -15.28 18.81 -11.15
CA ASP A 44 -15.42 18.90 -12.60
C ASP A 44 -15.67 17.50 -13.18
N VAL A 45 -16.62 17.42 -14.10
CA VAL A 45 -16.85 16.20 -14.88
C VAL A 45 -15.81 16.16 -16.01
N ILE A 46 -14.92 15.18 -15.96
CA ILE A 46 -13.81 15.07 -16.92
C ILE A 46 -14.11 14.11 -18.08
N ALA A 47 -14.92 13.08 -17.84
CA ALA A 47 -15.29 12.06 -18.83
C ALA A 47 -16.51 11.27 -18.37
N ALA A 48 -17.10 10.50 -19.29
CA ALA A 48 -18.12 9.51 -18.99
C ALA A 48 -17.57 8.08 -19.11
N VAL A 49 -17.93 7.21 -18.16
CA VAL A 49 -17.61 5.77 -18.20
C VAL A 49 -18.09 5.15 -19.51
N GLY A 50 -17.31 4.24 -20.08
CA GLY A 50 -17.61 3.60 -21.34
C GLY A 50 -16.85 2.30 -21.55
N SER A 51 -16.80 1.88 -22.81
CA SER A 51 -16.15 0.64 -23.26
C SER A 51 -15.39 0.84 -24.57
N THR A 52 -14.73 1.99 -24.75
CA THR A 52 -13.90 2.24 -25.95
C THR A 52 -12.53 1.56 -25.84
N GLY A 53 -11.84 1.36 -26.96
CA GLY A 53 -10.55 0.65 -26.97
C GLY A 53 -10.73 -0.86 -26.74
N ASN A 54 -9.77 -1.47 -26.03
CA ASN A 54 -9.78 -2.89 -25.71
C ASN A 54 -10.50 -3.15 -24.38
N SER A 55 -11.84 -3.12 -24.41
CA SER A 55 -12.69 -3.38 -23.26
C SER A 55 -13.86 -4.28 -23.64
N THR A 56 -14.29 -5.14 -22.71
CA THR A 56 -15.41 -6.08 -22.89
C THR A 56 -16.74 -5.56 -22.36
N GLY A 57 -16.75 -4.40 -21.71
CA GLY A 57 -17.98 -3.76 -21.24
C GLY A 57 -17.73 -2.48 -20.44
N PRO A 58 -18.77 -1.65 -20.20
CA PRO A 58 -18.60 -0.39 -19.49
C PRO A 58 -18.13 -0.55 -18.04
N HIS A 59 -17.00 0.07 -17.69
CA HIS A 59 -16.44 0.07 -16.34
C HIS A 59 -15.54 1.29 -16.09
N LEU A 60 -15.24 1.57 -14.82
CA LEU A 60 -14.21 2.54 -14.46
C LEU A 60 -12.84 1.86 -14.50
N HIS A 61 -12.00 2.23 -15.46
CA HIS A 61 -10.58 1.89 -15.45
C HIS A 61 -9.80 3.07 -14.90
N LEU A 62 -9.23 2.88 -13.71
CA LEU A 62 -8.44 3.88 -13.01
C LEU A 62 -7.02 3.33 -12.79
N GLU A 63 -6.03 4.14 -13.12
CA GLU A 63 -4.65 3.91 -12.70
C GLU A 63 -4.16 5.12 -11.93
N VAL A 64 -3.32 4.87 -10.93
CA VAL A 64 -2.56 5.92 -10.25
C VAL A 64 -1.08 5.58 -10.40
N THR A 65 -0.29 6.57 -10.79
CA THR A 65 1.17 6.45 -10.84
C THR A 65 1.82 7.58 -10.08
N HIS A 66 3.05 7.35 -9.59
CA HIS A 66 3.90 8.39 -9.03
C HIS A 66 5.32 8.23 -9.59
N ASN A 67 5.81 9.25 -10.29
CA ASN A 67 7.13 9.22 -10.96
C ASN A 67 7.33 7.99 -11.88
N GLY A 68 6.24 7.50 -12.48
CA GLY A 68 6.24 6.36 -13.42
C GLY A 68 5.97 4.99 -12.80
N GLU A 69 5.94 4.87 -11.48
CA GLU A 69 5.61 3.63 -10.77
C GLU A 69 4.09 3.52 -10.54
N TYR A 70 3.52 2.34 -10.80
CA TYR A 70 2.09 2.09 -10.57
C TYR A 70 1.79 1.88 -9.09
N LEU A 71 0.76 2.56 -8.61
CA LEU A 71 0.24 2.47 -7.25
C LEU A 71 -1.16 1.85 -7.28
N ASP A 72 -1.57 1.24 -6.18
CA ASP A 72 -2.94 0.74 -6.05
C ASP A 72 -3.90 1.93 -5.99
N PRO A 73 -4.80 2.10 -6.99
CA PRO A 73 -5.74 3.21 -7.00
C PRO A 73 -6.71 3.18 -5.81
N TYR A 74 -6.91 2.03 -5.16
CA TYR A 74 -7.83 1.86 -4.04
C TYR A 74 -7.58 2.87 -2.93
N TYR A 75 -6.32 3.19 -2.59
CA TYR A 75 -5.99 4.18 -1.55
C TYR A 75 -6.35 5.62 -1.93
N TYR A 76 -6.56 5.90 -3.21
CA TYR A 76 -6.89 7.23 -3.71
C TYR A 76 -8.39 7.40 -3.98
N VAL A 77 -9.18 6.32 -3.80
CA VAL A 77 -10.63 6.31 -4.04
C VAL A 77 -11.46 5.80 -2.86
N ALA A 78 -10.92 4.95 -1.99
CA ALA A 78 -11.64 4.29 -0.91
C ALA A 78 -11.52 5.04 0.42
N GLY A 79 -12.22 6.16 0.53
CA GLY A 79 -12.41 6.85 1.82
C GLY A 79 -13.67 7.71 1.91
N GLY A 80 -14.40 7.95 0.81
CA GLY A 80 -15.48 8.95 0.81
C GLY A 80 -15.02 10.38 1.15
N GLY A 81 -13.73 10.58 1.42
CA GLY A 81 -13.06 11.85 1.64
C GLY A 81 -12.71 12.48 0.30
N ASP A 82 -13.30 13.64 0.06
CA ASP A 82 -12.71 14.87 -0.47
C ASP A 82 -11.58 14.94 -1.53
N GLY A 83 -11.10 13.85 -2.13
CA GLY A 83 -10.25 13.85 -3.32
C GLY A 83 -8.98 14.68 -3.17
N TYR A 84 -8.40 14.68 -1.97
CA TYR A 84 -7.12 15.33 -1.72
C TYR A 84 -5.99 14.43 -2.23
N LEU A 85 -5.25 14.92 -3.23
CA LEU A 85 -3.88 14.48 -3.47
C LEU A 85 -3.00 15.29 -2.50
N PRO A 86 -2.40 14.68 -1.45
CA PRO A 86 -1.55 15.42 -0.55
C PRO A 86 -0.26 15.82 -1.24
N GLY A 87 -0.15 17.12 -1.49
CA GLY A 87 1.14 17.80 -1.55
C GLY A 87 1.47 18.29 -0.15
N GLY A 88 2.48 17.72 0.50
CA GLY A 88 2.95 18.28 1.76
C GLY A 88 3.97 17.47 2.58
N GLY A 89 4.48 16.33 2.11
CA GLY A 89 5.55 15.59 2.81
C GLY A 89 6.97 16.01 2.41
N THR A 90 7.87 16.18 3.38
CA THR A 90 9.30 16.48 3.20
C THR A 90 10.02 15.56 2.20
N ALA A 91 11.01 16.10 1.49
CA ALA A 91 11.80 15.39 0.49
C ALA A 91 12.38 14.06 0.99
N GLY A 92 11.85 12.94 0.48
CA GLY A 92 12.45 11.60 0.54
C GLY A 92 11.66 10.50 1.26
N GLY A 93 10.51 10.80 1.89
CA GLY A 93 9.62 9.79 2.48
C GLY A 93 8.28 9.70 1.75
N PRO A 94 7.52 8.59 1.89
CA PRO A 94 6.15 8.53 1.38
C PRO A 94 5.28 9.60 2.08
N ASP A 95 4.39 10.26 1.31
CA ASP A 95 3.37 11.14 1.87
C ASP A 95 2.23 10.29 2.45
N PHE A 96 2.07 10.33 3.77
CA PHE A 96 1.08 9.56 4.52
C PHE A 96 -0.16 10.43 4.72
N GLY A 97 -1.16 10.33 3.85
CA GLY A 97 -2.39 11.13 3.91
C GLY A 97 -3.04 11.17 5.30
N GLU A 98 -3.88 12.19 5.58
CA GLU A 98 -4.41 12.44 6.93
C GLU A 98 -5.40 11.37 7.45
N ASP A 99 -5.91 10.49 6.58
CA ASP A 99 -6.79 9.38 6.97
C ASP A 99 -6.09 8.02 6.81
N PRO A 100 -5.47 7.49 7.88
CA PRO A 100 -4.79 6.20 7.83
C PRO A 100 -5.75 4.99 7.83
N GLY A 101 -7.07 5.19 7.79
CA GLY A 101 -8.07 4.14 7.96
C GLY A 101 -8.35 3.80 9.43
N ALA A 102 -9.41 3.03 9.70
CA ALA A 102 -9.77 2.65 11.07
C ALA A 102 -8.80 1.60 11.64
N ALA A 103 -8.41 1.75 12.91
CA ALA A 103 -7.64 0.77 13.66
C ALA A 103 -8.20 -0.65 13.51
N MET A 104 -7.34 -1.68 13.59
CA MET A 104 -7.81 -3.03 13.92
C MET A 104 -8.44 -3.01 15.32
N GLY A 105 -9.77 -2.98 15.39
CA GLY A 105 -10.54 -2.98 16.63
C GLY A 105 -11.77 -3.86 16.48
N ASP A 106 -12.16 -4.54 17.57
CA ASP A 106 -13.18 -5.61 17.71
C ASP A 106 -12.64 -6.98 18.19
N GLY A 107 -11.32 -7.10 18.43
CA GLY A 107 -10.66 -8.37 18.74
C GLY A 107 -9.72 -8.87 17.64
N SER A 108 -9.74 -8.23 16.46
CA SER A 108 -8.90 -8.59 15.32
C SER A 108 -7.39 -8.47 15.61
N PHE A 109 -6.96 -7.47 16.38
CA PHE A 109 -5.54 -7.36 16.77
C PHE A 109 -5.10 -8.51 17.68
N GLU A 110 -5.92 -8.87 18.66
CA GLU A 110 -5.64 -9.97 19.57
C GLU A 110 -5.54 -11.30 18.81
N ALA A 111 -6.44 -11.56 17.86
CA ALA A 111 -6.39 -12.75 17.01
C ALA A 111 -5.14 -12.77 16.12
N MET A 112 -4.75 -11.62 15.56
CA MET A 112 -3.51 -11.49 14.78
C MET A 112 -2.28 -11.79 15.64
N LEU A 113 -2.22 -11.23 16.84
CA LEU A 113 -1.10 -11.44 17.76
C LEU A 113 -1.04 -12.89 18.26
N GLU A 114 -2.18 -13.50 18.58
CA GLU A 114 -2.25 -14.91 19.00
C GLU A 114 -1.72 -15.85 17.90
N GLU A 115 -2.07 -15.60 16.64
CA GLU A 115 -1.54 -16.37 15.51
C GLU A 115 -0.03 -16.13 15.32
N ALA A 116 0.42 -14.88 15.45
CA ALA A 116 1.83 -14.51 15.32
C ALA A 116 2.72 -15.21 16.36
N GLU A 117 2.30 -15.21 17.63
CA GLU A 117 3.10 -15.76 18.74
C GLU A 117 3.36 -17.26 18.66
N LYS A 118 2.52 -18.03 17.94
CA LYS A 118 2.70 -19.49 17.74
C LYS A 118 4.04 -19.86 17.13
N TYR A 119 4.69 -18.92 16.44
CA TYR A 119 5.91 -19.16 15.68
C TYR A 119 7.15 -18.51 16.28
N LEU A 120 7.04 -17.90 17.47
CA LEU A 120 8.20 -17.34 18.18
C LEU A 120 9.32 -18.39 18.29
N GLY A 121 10.54 -17.97 17.96
CA GLY A 121 11.72 -18.83 17.98
C GLY A 121 11.96 -19.66 16.71
N TYR A 122 11.05 -19.66 15.74
CA TYR A 122 11.30 -20.31 14.45
C TYR A 122 12.45 -19.59 13.70
N PRO A 123 13.35 -20.32 13.02
CA PRO A 123 14.48 -19.73 12.31
C PRO A 123 14.04 -19.02 11.02
N TYR A 124 14.80 -18.02 10.59
CA TYR A 124 14.57 -17.41 9.28
C TYR A 124 14.88 -18.40 8.14
N VAL A 125 13.97 -18.52 7.17
CA VAL A 125 14.18 -19.30 5.94
C VAL A 125 13.72 -18.47 4.75
N TRP A 126 14.67 -18.08 3.89
CA TRP A 126 14.40 -17.31 2.69
C TRP A 126 13.39 -18.02 1.78
N GLY A 127 12.29 -17.36 1.44
CA GLY A 127 11.20 -17.92 0.65
C GLY A 127 10.21 -18.77 1.46
N GLY A 128 10.45 -19.03 2.75
CA GLY A 128 9.54 -19.77 3.61
C GLY A 128 8.24 -19.02 3.85
N SER A 129 7.11 -19.73 3.90
CA SER A 129 5.80 -19.16 4.20
C SER A 129 4.81 -20.15 4.79
N SER A 130 5.30 -21.11 5.56
CA SER A 130 4.45 -22.05 6.27
C SER A 130 5.19 -22.61 7.48
N PRO A 131 4.49 -23.10 8.52
CA PRO A 131 5.14 -23.71 9.68
C PRO A 131 6.09 -24.86 9.31
N SER A 132 5.81 -25.58 8.23
CA SER A 132 6.64 -26.68 7.72
C SER A 132 7.92 -26.24 7.00
N THR A 133 7.95 -25.03 6.45
CA THR A 133 9.11 -24.45 5.75
C THR A 133 9.83 -23.39 6.58
N SER A 134 9.31 -23.09 7.76
CA SER A 134 9.52 -21.83 8.46
C SER A 134 9.16 -20.63 7.55
N PHE A 135 9.70 -19.46 7.85
CA PHE A 135 9.25 -18.23 7.24
C PHE A 135 10.41 -17.30 6.86
N ASP A 136 10.18 -16.49 5.83
CA ASP A 136 10.83 -15.17 5.73
C ASP A 136 9.89 -14.08 6.28
N CYS A 137 10.35 -12.82 6.28
CA CYS A 137 9.59 -11.69 6.82
C CYS A 137 8.18 -11.58 6.23
N SER A 138 8.08 -11.56 4.90
CA SER A 138 6.81 -11.43 4.18
C SER A 138 5.95 -12.70 4.26
N GLY A 139 6.57 -13.87 4.18
CA GLY A 139 5.88 -15.16 4.29
C GLY A 139 5.27 -15.36 5.67
N TYR A 140 5.95 -14.91 6.72
CA TYR A 140 5.44 -14.89 8.09
C TYR A 140 4.21 -13.98 8.22
N VAL A 141 4.33 -12.71 7.82
CA VAL A 141 3.24 -11.74 7.96
C VAL A 141 2.03 -12.15 7.10
N SER A 142 2.25 -12.59 5.86
CA SER A 142 1.20 -13.18 5.02
C SER A 142 0.51 -14.35 5.71
N TRP A 143 1.26 -15.27 6.31
CA TRP A 143 0.70 -16.42 7.02
C TRP A 143 -0.19 -15.98 8.18
N VAL A 144 0.31 -15.07 9.03
CA VAL A 144 -0.42 -14.56 10.19
C VAL A 144 -1.74 -13.90 9.77
N ILE A 145 -1.73 -13.05 8.74
CA ILE A 145 -2.95 -12.41 8.22
C ILE A 145 -3.95 -13.48 7.76
N ASN A 146 -3.49 -14.45 6.98
CA ASN A 146 -4.36 -15.48 6.39
C ASN A 146 -4.97 -16.46 7.43
N HIS A 147 -4.34 -16.62 8.60
CA HIS A 147 -4.73 -17.64 9.59
C HIS A 147 -5.26 -17.08 10.91
N SER A 148 -5.17 -15.76 11.12
CA SER A 148 -5.77 -15.08 12.28
C SER A 148 -7.26 -14.75 12.11
N GLY A 149 -7.78 -14.84 10.87
CA GLY A 149 -9.16 -14.47 10.56
C GLY A 149 -9.37 -12.98 10.28
N VAL A 150 -8.30 -12.18 10.32
CA VAL A 150 -8.33 -10.73 10.06
C VAL A 150 -8.38 -10.38 8.57
N GLY A 151 -7.97 -11.32 7.69
CA GLY A 151 -7.98 -11.10 6.26
C GLY A 151 -7.43 -12.29 5.47
N ASN A 152 -7.27 -12.10 4.17
CA ASN A 152 -6.64 -13.06 3.29
C ASN A 152 -5.91 -12.34 2.15
N VAL A 153 -4.58 -12.36 2.20
CA VAL A 153 -3.68 -11.70 1.25
C VAL A 153 -2.91 -12.71 0.39
N GLY A 154 -3.08 -14.02 0.61
CA GLY A 154 -2.25 -15.05 0.00
C GLY A 154 -0.78 -14.91 0.39
N ARG A 155 0.15 -15.41 -0.45
CA ARG A 155 1.59 -15.19 -0.26
C ARG A 155 2.01 -13.90 -0.97
N GLN A 156 2.59 -12.98 -0.22
CA GLN A 156 3.08 -11.70 -0.74
C GLN A 156 4.59 -11.54 -0.52
N THR A 157 5.16 -10.56 -1.22
CA THR A 157 6.48 -9.99 -0.88
C THR A 157 6.28 -8.86 0.14
N ALA A 158 7.37 -8.35 0.73
CA ALA A 158 7.27 -7.19 1.64
C ALA A 158 6.71 -5.95 0.90
N GLN A 159 7.15 -5.72 -0.33
CA GLN A 159 6.58 -4.69 -1.21
C GLN A 159 5.10 -4.95 -1.53
N GLY A 160 4.73 -6.21 -1.80
CA GLY A 160 3.35 -6.59 -2.07
C GLY A 160 2.43 -6.29 -0.90
N LEU A 161 2.86 -6.60 0.34
CA LEU A 161 2.11 -6.25 1.56
C LEU A 161 2.00 -4.73 1.74
N TYR A 162 3.06 -3.98 1.47
CA TYR A 162 3.01 -2.52 1.52
C TYR A 162 1.99 -1.97 0.53
N ASN A 163 1.96 -2.49 -0.69
CA ASN A 163 0.99 -2.11 -1.71
C ASN A 163 -0.46 -2.51 -1.36
N LEU A 164 -0.66 -3.40 -0.37
CA LEU A 164 -1.96 -3.80 0.16
C LEU A 164 -2.36 -3.02 1.43
N CYS A 165 -1.54 -2.07 1.89
CA CYS A 165 -1.84 -1.26 3.07
C CYS A 165 -2.04 0.22 2.72
N THR A 166 -2.90 0.88 3.51
CA THR A 166 -2.94 2.35 3.59
C THR A 166 -1.71 2.82 4.36
N PRO A 167 -0.81 3.63 3.78
CA PRO A 167 0.39 4.09 4.47
C PRO A 167 0.07 4.93 5.72
N VAL A 168 0.81 4.70 6.81
CA VAL A 168 0.63 5.38 8.10
C VAL A 168 1.96 5.94 8.59
N SER A 169 1.97 7.19 9.05
CA SER A 169 3.13 7.79 9.69
C SER A 169 3.50 7.07 10.98
N LYS A 170 4.77 7.16 11.39
CA LYS A 170 5.26 6.46 12.59
C LYS A 170 4.48 6.85 13.85
N GLU A 171 4.06 8.11 13.94
CA GLU A 171 3.33 8.69 15.07
C GLU A 171 1.87 8.22 15.14
N ASN A 172 1.29 7.84 13.99
CA ASN A 172 -0.10 7.41 13.86
C ASN A 172 -0.25 5.88 13.79
N MET A 173 0.86 5.13 13.86
CA MET A 173 0.82 3.67 13.88
C MET A 173 0.12 3.17 15.15
N GLN A 174 -0.71 2.15 14.96
CA GLN A 174 -1.48 1.49 15.99
C GLN A 174 -1.20 -0.02 15.97
N PRO A 175 -1.36 -0.72 17.11
CA PRO A 175 -1.22 -2.17 17.14
C PRO A 175 -2.07 -2.85 16.06
N GLY A 176 -1.45 -3.76 15.29
CA GLY A 176 -2.07 -4.42 14.13
C GLY A 176 -1.67 -3.81 12.78
N ASP A 177 -1.14 -2.58 12.75
CA ASP A 177 -0.51 -2.04 11.54
C ASP A 177 0.72 -2.87 11.18
N LEU A 178 0.99 -3.00 9.89
CA LEU A 178 2.27 -3.49 9.40
C LEU A 178 3.31 -2.37 9.48
N ILE A 179 4.55 -2.75 9.74
CA ILE A 179 5.69 -1.84 9.74
C ILE A 179 6.73 -2.29 8.73
N PHE A 180 7.11 -1.37 7.84
CA PHE A 180 7.95 -1.63 6.68
C PHE A 180 9.30 -0.94 6.81
N PHE A 181 10.34 -1.60 6.30
CA PHE A 181 11.71 -1.11 6.34
C PHE A 181 12.40 -1.22 4.98
N THR A 182 13.34 -0.32 4.73
CA THR A 182 14.17 -0.24 3.52
C THR A 182 15.63 -0.55 3.82
N GLY A 183 16.41 -0.96 2.82
CA GLY A 183 17.87 -1.12 2.93
C GLY A 183 18.37 -2.22 3.87
N THR A 184 17.53 -3.16 4.33
CA THR A 184 17.97 -4.24 5.24
C THR A 184 18.76 -5.32 4.50
N TYR A 185 18.59 -5.43 3.19
CA TYR A 185 19.43 -6.18 2.28
C TYR A 185 19.43 -5.54 0.87
N SER A 186 20.36 -5.95 0.02
CA SER A 186 20.50 -5.40 -1.33
C SER A 186 19.43 -5.92 -2.29
N THR A 187 18.59 -5.04 -2.80
CA THR A 187 17.56 -5.31 -3.81
C THR A 187 17.15 -4.02 -4.52
N ALA A 188 16.47 -4.14 -5.66
CA ALA A 188 15.90 -3.00 -6.38
C ALA A 188 14.58 -2.50 -5.76
N ASN A 189 13.91 -3.32 -4.94
CA ASN A 189 12.66 -2.94 -4.28
C ASN A 189 12.93 -2.01 -3.08
N PRO A 190 12.13 -0.94 -2.89
CA PRO A 190 12.33 -0.04 -1.77
C PRO A 190 11.99 -0.70 -0.43
N VAL A 191 10.92 -1.50 -0.36
CA VAL A 191 10.56 -2.25 0.84
C VAL A 191 11.32 -3.58 0.89
N THR A 192 12.16 -3.71 1.91
CA THR A 192 13.08 -4.83 2.13
C THR A 192 12.73 -5.67 3.33
N HIS A 193 11.94 -5.17 4.29
CA HIS A 193 11.53 -5.96 5.45
C HIS A 193 10.16 -5.52 5.96
N VAL A 194 9.46 -6.43 6.63
CA VAL A 194 8.14 -6.19 7.19
C VAL A 194 7.99 -6.90 8.54
N GLY A 195 7.25 -6.27 9.44
CA GLY A 195 6.77 -6.85 10.70
C GLY A 195 5.36 -6.37 11.02
N ILE A 196 4.81 -6.85 12.14
CA ILE A 196 3.52 -6.40 12.68
C ILE A 196 3.82 -5.50 13.88
N TYR A 197 3.37 -4.26 13.85
CA TYR A 197 3.48 -3.33 14.97
C TYR A 197 2.52 -3.75 16.08
N ILE A 198 3.03 -3.82 17.31
CA ILE A 198 2.27 -4.31 18.48
C ILE A 198 2.08 -3.21 19.55
N GLY A 199 2.38 -1.95 19.22
CA GLY A 199 2.38 -0.85 20.18
C GLY A 199 3.70 -0.69 20.92
N ASP A 200 3.78 0.36 21.75
CA ASP A 200 4.92 0.67 22.63
C ASP A 200 6.31 0.67 21.94
N GLY A 201 6.37 1.06 20.66
CA GLY A 201 7.61 1.04 19.90
C GLY A 201 8.17 -0.37 19.69
N LYS A 202 7.30 -1.38 19.58
CA LYS A 202 7.69 -2.77 19.34
C LYS A 202 6.98 -3.35 18.12
N MET A 203 7.65 -4.30 17.49
CA MET A 203 7.06 -5.16 16.47
C MET A 203 7.31 -6.62 16.80
N ILE A 204 6.48 -7.51 16.25
CA ILE A 204 6.80 -8.92 16.06
C ILE A 204 7.12 -9.15 14.58
N HIS A 205 8.21 -9.86 14.29
CA HIS A 205 8.63 -10.12 12.92
C HIS A 205 9.40 -11.43 12.80
N CYS A 206 9.49 -11.94 11.57
CA CYS A 206 10.47 -12.96 11.24
C CYS A 206 11.83 -12.32 10.98
N GLY A 207 12.55 -12.08 12.08
CA GLY A 207 14.01 -11.93 12.07
C GLY A 207 14.66 -13.30 12.05
N ASP A 208 15.86 -13.41 12.61
CA ASP A 208 16.49 -14.70 12.84
C ASP A 208 16.89 -14.83 14.32
N PRO A 209 16.02 -15.42 15.18
CA PRO A 209 14.73 -16.06 14.87
C PRO A 209 13.53 -15.09 14.83
N ILE A 210 12.33 -15.63 14.59
CA ILE A 210 11.05 -14.93 14.83
C ILE A 210 11.02 -14.44 16.27
N SER A 211 10.88 -13.13 16.44
CA SER A 211 11.03 -12.47 17.74
C SER A 211 10.37 -11.10 17.78
N TYR A 212 10.29 -10.56 19.00
CA TYR A 212 9.97 -9.17 19.26
C TYR A 212 11.20 -8.28 19.06
N ALA A 213 10.99 -7.11 18.48
CA ALA A 213 12.05 -6.11 18.30
C ALA A 213 11.58 -4.71 18.70
N ASN A 214 12.50 -3.93 19.29
CA ASN A 214 12.30 -2.50 19.57
C ASN A 214 12.57 -1.68 18.30
N ILE A 215 11.53 -1.07 17.71
CA ILE A 215 11.62 -0.32 16.45
C ILE A 215 12.34 1.02 16.62
N ASN A 216 12.57 1.45 17.86
CA ASN A 216 13.32 2.66 18.19
C ASN A 216 14.82 2.41 18.40
N SER A 217 15.30 1.18 18.18
CA SER A 217 16.74 0.93 18.10
C SER A 217 17.35 1.70 16.92
N GLN A 218 18.62 2.08 17.03
CA GLN A 218 19.33 2.81 15.95
C GLN A 218 19.23 2.09 14.60
N TYR A 219 19.29 0.76 14.61
CA TYR A 219 19.17 -0.04 13.39
C TYR A 219 17.77 0.13 12.78
N TRP A 220 16.71 -0.19 13.53
CA TRP A 220 15.34 -0.14 12.99
C TRP A 220 14.86 1.27 12.68
N SER A 221 15.26 2.26 13.47
CA SER A 221 14.95 3.66 13.17
C SER A 221 15.63 4.15 11.89
N GLY A 222 16.86 3.70 11.62
CA GLY A 222 17.61 4.07 10.42
C GLY A 222 17.11 3.40 9.14
N HIS A 223 16.33 2.33 9.25
CA HIS A 223 15.77 1.59 8.12
C HIS A 223 14.25 1.77 8.00
N PHE A 224 13.61 2.55 8.88
CA PHE A 224 12.15 2.76 8.84
C PHE A 224 11.74 3.33 7.48
N TYR A 225 10.75 2.70 6.86
CA TYR A 225 10.19 3.15 5.59
C TYR A 225 8.79 3.73 5.78
N SER A 226 7.87 2.95 6.37
CA SER A 226 6.46 3.33 6.54
C SER A 226 5.77 2.43 7.56
N GLY A 227 4.73 2.92 8.23
CA GLY A 227 3.66 2.05 8.74
C GLY A 227 2.65 1.75 7.62
N GLY A 228 1.81 0.74 7.76
CA GLY A 228 0.71 0.50 6.84
C GLY A 228 -0.45 -0.22 7.49
N ARG A 229 -1.65 0.31 7.33
CA ARG A 229 -2.88 -0.23 7.86
C ARG A 229 -3.55 -1.12 6.81
N LEU A 230 -3.91 -2.33 7.20
CA LEU A 230 -4.70 -3.22 6.35
C LEU A 230 -6.10 -2.62 6.12
N PRO A 231 -6.73 -2.88 4.96
CA PRO A 231 -8.05 -2.37 4.61
C PRO A 231 -9.19 -3.00 5.42
#